data_AF-A0A5K1CZ83-F1
#
_entry.id   AF-A0A5K1CZ83-F1
#
_cell.length_a   1.000
_cell.length_b   1.000
_cell.length_c   1.000
_cell.angle_alpha   90.00
_cell.angle_beta   90.00
_cell.angle_gamma   90.00
#
_symmetry.space_group_name_H-M   'P 1'
#
loop_
_entity.id
_entity.type
_entity.pdbx_description
1 polymer ?
#
loop_
_entity_poly.entity_id
_entity_poly.type
_entity_poly.pdbx_seq_one_letter_code
_entity_poly.pdbx_strand_id
1 'polypeptide(L)' 'MEEVDHLAHERSTAQFDVEAMKVVWAGSKHALSVSDRMARLVASDP' A
#
# COMPACT_ATOMS: atom_id res chain seq x y z
N MET A 1 7.08 20.86 4.61
CA MET A 1 5.66 20.83 4.23
C MET A 1 5.08 19.64 4.96
N GLU A 2 4.08 19.81 5.82
CA GLU A 2 3.46 18.65 6.47
C GLU A 2 2.82 17.77 5.40
N GLU A 3 3.08 16.47 5.44
CA GLU A 3 2.40 15.49 4.60
C GLU A 3 0.97 15.29 5.14
N VAL A 4 0.07 16.20 4.78
CA VAL A 4 -1.34 16.10 5.14
C VAL A 4 -2.04 15.10 4.21
N ASP A 5 -2.58 14.04 4.78
CA ASP A 5 -3.38 13.07 4.04
C ASP A 5 -4.80 13.60 3.78
N HIS A 6 -4.96 14.33 2.67
CA HIS A 6 -6.26 14.87 2.25
C HIS A 6 -7.30 13.78 1.91
N LEU A 7 -6.89 12.51 1.75
CA LEU A 7 -7.76 11.39 1.40
C LEU A 7 -8.14 10.52 2.61
N ALA A 8 -7.75 10.92 3.82
CA ALA A 8 -8.05 10.17 5.04
C ALA A 8 -9.55 9.90 5.22
N HIS A 9 -10.41 10.89 4.90
CA HIS A 9 -11.85 10.73 5.01
C HIS A 9 -12.37 9.60 4.10
N GLU A 10 -11.97 9.61 2.83
CA GLU A 10 -12.36 8.58 1.87
C GLU A 10 -11.89 7.19 2.30
N ARG A 11 -10.64 7.07 2.78
CA ARG A 11 -10.10 5.79 3.27
C ARG A 11 -10.87 5.24 4.46
N SER A 12 -11.40 6.12 5.33
CA SER A 12 -12.17 5.71 6.51
C SER A 12 -13.53 5.10 6.18
N THR A 13 -14.03 5.30 4.96
CA THR A 13 -15.33 4.74 4.52
C THR A 13 -15.23 3.27 4.08
N ALA A 14 -14.01 2.70 4.00
CA ALA A 14 -13.80 1.32 3.59
C ALA A 14 -14.48 0.33 4.55
N GLN A 15 -15.31 -0.56 3.99
CA GLN A 15 -16.03 -1.60 4.73
C GLN A 15 -15.25 -2.92 4.81
N PHE A 16 -13.99 -2.92 4.42
CA PHE A 16 -13.09 -4.06 4.43
C PHE A 16 -11.67 -3.62 4.81
N ASP A 17 -10.86 -4.56 5.29
CA ASP A 17 -9.44 -4.31 5.56
C ASP A 17 -8.65 -4.24 4.25
N VAL A 18 -8.22 -3.03 3.90
CA VAL A 18 -7.43 -2.76 2.69
C VAL A 18 -6.08 -3.49 2.72
N GLU A 19 -5.47 -3.70 3.89
CA GLU A 19 -4.19 -4.43 3.99
C GLU A 19 -4.36 -5.91 3.71
N ALA A 20 -5.45 -6.52 4.18
CA ALA A 20 -5.80 -7.89 3.82
C ALA A 20 -6.08 -8.00 2.30
N MET A 21 -6.73 -7.01 1.70
CA MET A 21 -7.03 -6.99 0.27
C MET A 21 -5.77 -6.92 -0.59
N LYS A 22 -4.72 -6.18 -0.18
CA LYS A 22 -3.44 -6.15 -0.89
C LYS A 22 -2.81 -7.54 -1.03
N VAL A 23 -2.96 -8.40 -0.01
CA VAL A 23 -2.46 -9.78 -0.06
C VAL A 23 -3.23 -10.61 -1.08
N VAL A 24 -4.55 -10.47 -1.12
CA VAL A 24 -5.41 -11.16 -2.10
C VAL A 24 -5.03 -10.74 -3.53
N TRP A 25 -4.84 -9.43 -3.74
CA TRP A 25 -4.42 -8.89 -5.03
C TRP A 25 -3.06 -9.40 -5.48
N ALA A 26 -2.07 -9.41 -4.58
CA ALA A 26 -0.73 -9.91 -4.89
C ALA A 26 -0.67 -11.44 -5.06
N GLY A 27 -1.75 -12.16 -4.73
CA GLY A 27 -1.83 -13.62 -4.80
C GLY A 27 -1.13 -14.36 -3.64
N SER A 28 -0.24 -13.70 -2.90
CA SER A 28 0.33 -14.22 -1.65
C SER A 28 1.00 -13.12 -0.83
N LYS A 29 1.23 -13.39 0.46
CA LYS A 29 2.02 -12.49 1.34
C LYS A 29 3.46 -12.34 0.87
N HIS A 30 4.06 -13.41 0.35
CA HIS A 30 5.42 -13.38 -0.17
C HIS A 30 5.54 -12.46 -1.40
N ALA A 31 4.61 -12.59 -2.35
CA ALA A 31 4.56 -11.75 -3.54
C ALA A 31 4.38 -10.26 -3.19
N LEU A 32 3.48 -9.95 -2.25
CA LEU A 32 3.29 -8.58 -1.77
C LEU A 32 4.59 -8.02 -1.16
N SER A 33 5.24 -8.77 -0.27
CA SER A 33 6.47 -8.33 0.39
C SER A 33 7.62 -8.07 -0.58
N VAL A 34 7.82 -8.95 -1.58
CA VAL A 34 8.87 -8.78 -2.59
C VAL A 34 8.56 -7.56 -3.46
N SER A 35 7.32 -7.46 -3.97
CA SER A 35 6.91 -6.35 -4.84
C SER A 35 7.03 -4.99 -4.14
N ASP A 36 6.54 -4.89 -2.91
CA ASP A 36 6.56 -3.66 -2.10
C ASP A 36 7.99 -3.22 -1.75
N ARG A 37 8.90 -4.17 -1.49
CA ARG A 37 10.32 -3.87 -1.27
C ARG A 37 11.00 -3.34 -2.53
N MET A 38 10.75 -3.98 -3.68
CA MET A 38 11.33 -3.53 -4.95
C MET A 38 10.77 -2.18 -5.39
N ALA A 39 9.47 -1.93 -5.19
CA ALA A 39 8.84 -0.65 -5.50
C ALA A 39 9.50 0.51 -4.73
N ARG A 40 9.73 0.34 -3.42
CA ARG A 40 10.42 1.34 -2.61
C ARG A 40 11.87 1.56 -3.04
N LEU A 41 12.60 0.48 -3.37
CA LEU A 41 13.98 0.58 -3.81
C LEU A 41 14.10 1.43 -5.09
N VAL A 42 13.28 1.12 -6.10
CA VAL A 42 13.26 1.86 -7.37
C VAL A 42 12.83 3.31 -7.17
N ALA A 43 11.80 3.56 -6.35
CA ALA A 43 11.32 4.92 -6.11
C ALA A 43 12.33 5.80 -5.35
N SER A 44 13.27 5.19 -4.63
CA SER A 44 14.32 5.89 -3.88
C SER A 44 15.60 6.15 -4.69
N ASP A 45 15.71 5.59 -5.89
CA ASP A 45 16.86 5.78 -6.79
C ASP A 45 16.58 6.95 -7.76
N PRO A 46 17.33 8.07 -7.68
CA PRO A 46 17.08 9.30 -8.46
C PRO A 46 17.36 9.24 -9.97
#